data_AF-A0A328U8P4-F1
#
_entry.id   AF-A0A328U8P4-F1
#
_cell.length_a   1.000
_cell.length_b   1.000
_cell.length_c   1.000
_cell.angle_alpha   90.00
_cell.angle_beta   90.00
_cell.angle_gamma   90.00
#
_symmetry.space_group_name_H-M   'P 1'
#
loop_
_entity.id
_entity.type
_entity.pdbx_description
1 polymer ?
#
loop_
_entity_poly.entity_id
_entity_poly.type
_entity_poly.pdbx_seq_one_letter_code
_entity_poly.pdbx_strand_id
1 'polypeptide(L)'
;MKKIDELYQKKMLEFGFGREDVCSDEECKQYRAMLANGESLPDNVRQSTENQDVFLRRDNTEISQEEMFKLMWLYLYNNVATIKKCILFLTAIVAVLLVLGIIMGVSISNSFPAY
;
A
#
# COMPACT_ATOMS: atom_id res chain seq x y z
N MET A 1 -9.72 0.59 23.14
CA MET A 1 -8.55 1.17 22.44
C MET A 1 -7.75 0.11 21.66
N LYS A 2 -7.46 -1.08 22.22
CA LYS A 2 -6.69 -2.16 21.55
C LYS A 2 -7.02 -2.49 20.08
N LYS A 3 -8.31 -2.50 19.68
CA LYS A 3 -8.69 -2.81 18.28
C LYS A 3 -8.23 -1.77 17.25
N ILE A 4 -8.11 -0.50 17.65
CA ILE A 4 -7.67 0.56 16.74
C ILE A 4 -6.15 0.41 16.51
N ASP A 5 -5.40 0.09 17.56
CA ASP A 5 -3.96 -0.14 17.48
C ASP A 5 -3.61 -1.36 16.60
N GLU A 6 -4.37 -2.46 16.71
CA GLU A 6 -4.20 -3.64 15.86
C GLU A 6 -4.47 -3.34 14.37
N LEU A 7 -5.55 -2.63 14.07
CA LEU A 7 -5.89 -2.24 12.70
C LEU A 7 -4.81 -1.32 12.11
N TYR A 8 -4.30 -0.40 12.93
CA TYR A 8 -3.26 0.54 12.55
C TYR A 8 -1.94 -0.18 12.26
N GLN A 9 -1.53 -1.11 13.12
CA GLN A 9 -0.34 -1.94 12.93
C GLN A 9 -0.44 -2.85 11.69
N LYS A 10 -1.62 -3.41 11.42
CA LYS A 10 -1.83 -4.20 10.19
C LYS A 10 -1.65 -3.35 8.94
N LYS A 11 -2.23 -2.15 8.92
CA LYS A 11 -2.09 -1.21 7.80
C LYS A 11 -0.63 -0.79 7.62
N MET A 12 0.15 -0.65 8.69
CA MET A 12 1.58 -0.32 8.60
C MET A 12 2.39 -1.39 7.87
N LEU A 13 2.13 -2.66 8.15
CA LEU A 13 2.75 -3.77 7.42
C LEU A 13 2.34 -3.75 5.94
N GLU A 14 1.05 -3.52 5.64
CA GLU A 14 0.56 -3.41 4.26
C GLU A 14 1.24 -2.27 3.47
N PHE A 15 1.52 -1.14 4.11
CA PHE A 15 2.20 -0.01 3.48
C PHE A 15 3.73 -0.14 3.47
N GLY A 16 4.29 -1.23 4.01
CA GLY A 16 5.73 -1.48 4.06
C GLY A 16 6.49 -0.67 5.12
N PHE A 17 5.79 -0.10 6.10
CA PHE A 17 6.37 0.70 7.19
C PHE A 17 6.75 -0.13 8.43
N GLY A 18 6.66 -1.46 8.37
CA GLY A 18 7.13 -2.39 9.39
C GLY A 18 7.85 -3.58 8.78
N ARG A 19 8.72 -4.23 9.55
CA ARG A 19 9.37 -5.50 9.17
C ARG A 19 8.98 -6.59 10.14
N GLU A 20 8.65 -7.74 9.57
CA GLU A 20 8.50 -8.98 10.31
C GLU A 20 9.67 -9.87 9.91
N ASP A 21 10.50 -10.19 10.89
CA ASP A 21 11.61 -11.10 10.72
C ASP A 21 11.20 -12.49 11.20
N VAL A 22 11.65 -13.49 10.46
CA VAL A 22 11.48 -14.89 10.86
C VAL A 22 12.35 -15.14 12.09
N CYS A 23 11.74 -15.63 13.16
CA CYS A 23 12.47 -16.01 14.36
C CYS A 23 13.43 -17.18 14.06
N SER A 24 14.54 -17.24 14.77
CA SER A 24 15.49 -18.36 14.65
C SER A 24 14.86 -19.70 15.05
N ASP A 25 15.49 -20.81 14.63
CA ASP A 25 15.01 -22.16 14.98
C ASP A 25 15.02 -22.41 16.49
N GLU A 26 16.01 -21.88 17.23
CA GLU A 26 16.05 -21.96 18.70
C GLU A 26 14.88 -21.20 19.33
N GLU A 27 14.59 -19.99 18.88
CA GLU A 27 13.47 -19.19 19.37
C GLU A 27 12.12 -19.85 19.05
N CYS A 28 11.96 -20.40 17.84
CA CYS A 28 10.76 -21.12 17.44
C CYS A 28 10.51 -22.36 18.32
N LYS A 29 11.57 -23.03 18.82
CA LYS A 29 11.43 -24.12 19.80
C LYS A 29 10.97 -23.62 21.16
N GLN A 30 11.52 -22.50 21.63
CA GLN A 30 11.10 -21.88 22.89
C GLN A 30 9.64 -21.44 22.84
N TYR A 31 9.22 -20.76 21.77
CA TYR A 31 7.83 -20.31 21.60
C TYR A 31 6.85 -21.47 21.46
N ARG A 32 7.25 -22.58 20.82
CA ARG A 32 6.46 -23.82 20.82
C ARG A 32 6.30 -24.39 22.22
N ALA A 33 7.38 -24.42 23.01
CA ALA A 33 7.31 -24.90 24.39
C ALA A 33 6.42 -24.00 25.27
N MET A 34 6.48 -22.67 25.10
CA MET A 34 5.58 -21.73 25.79
C MET A 34 4.11 -22.03 25.47
N LEU A 35 3.76 -22.17 24.19
CA LEU A 35 2.39 -22.51 23.79
C LEU A 35 1.94 -23.87 24.33
N ALA A 36 2.83 -24.87 24.35
CA ALA A 36 2.53 -26.20 24.90
C ALA A 36 2.31 -26.17 26.42
N ASN A 37 2.99 -25.27 27.12
CA ASN A 37 2.84 -25.04 28.56
C ASN A 37 1.64 -24.13 28.90
N GLY A 38 0.90 -23.63 27.91
CA GLY A 38 -0.22 -22.71 28.10
C GLY A 38 0.19 -21.26 28.37
N GLU A 39 1.46 -20.91 28.14
CA GLU A 39 1.97 -19.55 28.26
C GLU A 39 1.67 -18.74 26.98
N SER A 40 1.44 -17.43 27.14
CA SER A 40 1.21 -16.51 26.03
C SER A 40 2.51 -16.13 25.33
N LEU A 41 2.46 -16.00 24.00
CA LEU A 41 3.58 -15.45 23.22
C LEU A 41 3.88 -14.00 23.65
N PRO A 42 5.14 -13.54 23.49
CA PRO A 42 5.49 -12.12 23.66
C PRO A 42 4.67 -11.21 22.74
N ASP A 43 4.37 -9.98 23.18
CA ASP A 43 3.49 -9.04 22.47
C ASP A 43 3.95 -8.69 21.04
N ASN A 44 5.24 -8.79 20.75
CA ASN A 44 5.83 -8.52 19.43
C ASN A 44 6.05 -9.78 18.58
N VAL A 45 5.61 -10.95 19.04
CA VAL A 45 5.79 -12.23 18.35
C VAL A 45 4.43 -12.83 18.03
N ARG A 46 4.26 -13.26 16.79
CA ARG A 46 3.06 -13.99 16.35
C ARG A 46 3.42 -15.26 15.61
N GLN A 47 2.54 -16.26 15.66
CA GLN A 47 2.66 -17.45 14.82
C GLN A 47 2.27 -17.10 13.37
N SER A 48 2.96 -17.67 12.40
CA SER A 48 2.62 -17.49 10.99
C SER A 48 1.29 -18.18 10.66
N THR A 49 0.46 -17.52 9.87
CA THR A 49 -0.83 -18.05 9.40
C THR A 49 -0.65 -19.12 8.32
N GLU A 50 0.49 -19.11 7.62
CA GLU A 50 0.81 -20.03 6.52
C GLU A 50 1.54 -21.29 6.99
N ASN A 51 2.37 -21.16 8.03
CA ASN A 51 3.12 -22.26 8.60
C ASN A 51 3.13 -22.18 10.13
N GLN A 52 2.46 -23.14 10.79
CA GLN A 52 2.35 -23.18 12.25
C GLN A 52 3.69 -23.42 12.96
N ASP A 53 4.73 -23.91 12.28
CA ASP A 53 6.05 -24.08 12.87
C ASP A 53 6.91 -22.82 12.88
N VAL A 54 6.46 -21.77 12.18
CA VAL A 54 7.21 -20.52 11.99
C VAL A 54 6.64 -19.41 12.85
N PHE A 55 7.53 -18.74 13.58
CA PHE A 55 7.21 -17.56 14.38
C PHE A 55 7.82 -16.32 13.72
N LEU A 56 7.05 -15.24 13.75
CA LEU A 56 7.42 -13.95 13.18
C LEU A 56 7.55 -12.96 14.32
N ARG A 57 8.69 -12.31 14.41
CA ARG A 57 8.94 -11.20 15.32
C ARG A 57 8.78 -9.90 14.55
N ARG A 58 7.93 -9.02 15.06
CA ARG A 58 7.94 -7.63 14.60
C ARG A 58 9.18 -6.96 15.14
N ASP A 59 10.00 -6.50 14.22
CA ASP A 59 11.05 -5.58 14.56
C ASP A 59 10.37 -4.24 14.83
N ASN A 60 10.21 -3.91 16.11
CA ASN A 60 9.80 -2.58 16.52
C ASN A 60 10.98 -1.66 16.28
N THR A 61 11.35 -1.40 15.01
CA THR A 61 12.07 -0.18 14.70
C THR A 61 11.23 0.94 15.28
N GLU A 62 11.78 1.61 16.31
CA GLU A 62 11.19 2.73 17.03
C GLU A 62 11.00 3.93 16.08
N ILE A 63 10.17 3.77 15.06
CA ILE A 63 9.72 4.90 14.27
C ILE A 63 8.73 5.62 15.17
N SER A 64 9.08 6.84 15.56
CA SER A 64 8.20 7.67 16.36
C SER A 64 6.88 7.89 15.60
N GLN A 65 5.77 8.09 16.33
CA GLN A 65 4.48 8.39 15.68
C GLN A 65 4.57 9.59 14.72
N GLU A 66 5.45 10.55 15.01
CA GLU A 66 5.67 11.72 14.16
C GLU A 66 6.33 11.35 12.82
N GLU A 67 7.37 10.51 12.85
CA GLU A 67 8.04 10.01 11.64
C GLU A 67 7.09 9.13 10.81
N MET A 68 6.27 8.32 11.48
CA MET A 68 5.19 7.57 10.83
C MET A 68 4.19 8.48 10.11
N PHE A 69 3.77 9.57 10.76
CA PHE A 69 2.83 10.51 10.16
C PHE A 69 3.45 11.19 8.92
N LYS A 70 4.74 11.55 8.98
CA LYS A 70 5.49 12.10 7.85
C LYS A 70 5.57 11.12 6.68
N LEU A 71 5.87 9.86 6.93
CA LEU A 71 5.94 8.81 5.90
C LEU A 71 4.58 8.58 5.23
N MET A 72 3.50 8.52 6.01
CA MET A 72 2.14 8.38 5.48
C MET A 72 1.74 9.58 4.62
N TRP A 73 2.07 10.80 5.07
CA TRP A 73 1.84 12.01 4.29
C TRP A 73 2.62 12.02 2.97
N LEU A 74 3.86 11.57 2.99
CA LEU A 74 4.70 11.49 1.80
C LEU A 74 4.15 10.49 0.78
N TYR A 75 3.66 9.33 1.24
CA TYR A 75 2.95 8.36 0.41
C TYR A 75 1.70 8.97 -0.23
N LEU A 76 0.87 9.65 0.56
CA LEU A 76 -0.36 10.28 0.09
C LEU A 76 -0.07 11.38 -0.93
N TYR A 77 0.93 12.22 -0.65
CA TYR A 77 1.38 13.28 -1.54
C TYR A 77 1.85 12.73 -2.89
N ASN A 78 2.65 11.67 -2.88
CA ASN A 78 3.19 11.08 -4.10
C ASN A 78 2.07 10.49 -4.99
N ASN A 79 1.07 9.86 -4.36
CA ASN A 79 -0.11 9.35 -5.06
C ASN A 79 -0.95 10.49 -5.67
N VAL A 80 -1.19 11.57 -4.92
CA VAL A 80 -1.92 12.75 -5.42
C VAL A 80 -1.17 13.42 -6.57
N ALA A 81 0.16 13.57 -6.46
CA ALA A 81 0.98 14.11 -7.52
C ALA A 81 0.92 13.26 -8.80
N THR A 82 0.91 11.93 -8.66
CA THR A 82 0.76 10.99 -9.76
C THR A 82 -0.62 11.10 -10.41
N ILE A 83 -1.69 11.15 -9.60
CA ILE A 83 -3.07 11.34 -10.09
C ILE A 83 -3.17 12.65 -10.90
N LYS A 84 -2.60 13.75 -10.40
CA LYS A 84 -2.60 15.04 -11.11
C LYS A 84 -1.92 14.95 -12.46
N LYS A 85 -0.79 14.25 -12.56
CA LYS A 85 -0.08 14.03 -13.84
C LYS A 85 -0.91 13.19 -14.81
N CYS A 86 -1.55 12.12 -14.32
CA CYS A 86 -2.43 11.30 -15.14
C CYS A 86 -3.63 12.10 -15.69
N ILE A 87 -4.26 12.94 -14.85
CA ILE A 87 -5.37 13.80 -15.29
C ILE A 87 -4.89 14.77 -16.37
N LEU A 88 -3.76 15.44 -16.17
CA LEU A 88 -3.21 16.37 -17.17
C LEU A 88 -2.93 15.67 -18.50
N PHE A 89 -2.34 14.47 -18.46
CA PHE A 89 -2.08 13.67 -19.66
C PHE A 89 -3.37 13.28 -20.39
N LEU A 90 -4.37 12.79 -19.67
CA LEU A 90 -5.67 12.44 -20.25
C LEU A 90 -6.38 13.67 -20.84
N THR A 91 -6.38 14.80 -20.14
CA THR A 91 -6.97 16.04 -20.66
C THR A 91 -6.28 16.54 -21.92
N ALA A 92 -4.96 16.41 -22.00
CA ALA A 92 -4.21 16.77 -23.21
C ALA A 92 -4.59 15.86 -24.40
N ILE A 93 -4.70 14.55 -24.18
CA ILE A 93 -5.15 13.61 -25.22
C ILE A 93 -6.55 13.95 -25.71
N VAL A 94 -7.50 14.18 -24.79
CA VAL A 94 -8.88 14.52 -25.14
C VAL A 94 -8.93 15.82 -25.95
N ALA A 95 -8.15 16.83 -25.57
CA ALA A 95 -8.08 18.09 -26.32
C ALA A 95 -7.56 17.87 -27.76
N VAL A 96 -6.51 17.07 -27.93
CA VAL A 96 -5.97 16.74 -29.27
C VAL A 96 -7.00 15.98 -30.10
N LEU A 97 -7.67 14.99 -29.51
CA LEU A 97 -8.72 14.22 -30.21
C LEU A 97 -9.91 15.09 -30.62
N LEU A 98 -10.33 16.04 -29.77
CA LEU A 98 -11.38 17.00 -30.11
C LEU A 98 -11.00 17.87 -31.30
N VAL A 99 -9.79 18.42 -31.31
CA VAL A 99 -9.30 19.23 -32.43
C VAL A 99 -9.25 18.44 -33.73
N LEU A 100 -8.71 17.21 -33.69
CA LEU A 100 -8.68 16.33 -34.86
C LEU A 100 -10.08 15.96 -35.35
N GLY A 101 -11.02 15.70 -34.42
CA GLY A 101 -12.42 15.43 -34.74
C GLY A 101 -13.10 16.60 -35.45
N ILE A 102 -12.86 17.83 -34.99
CA ILE A 102 -13.38 19.04 -35.64
C ILE A 102 -12.80 19.20 -37.05
N ILE A 103 -11.48 19.06 -37.21
CA ILE A 103 -10.81 19.18 -38.51
C ILE A 103 -11.36 18.15 -39.50
N MET A 104 -11.47 16.88 -39.08
CA MET A 104 -12.04 15.83 -39.92
C MET A 104 -13.51 16.09 -40.24
N GLY A 105 -14.32 16.51 -39.26
CA GLY A 105 -15.72 16.85 -39.47
C GLY A 105 -15.93 17.97 -40.49
N VAL A 106 -15.16 19.06 -40.37
CA VAL A 106 -15.19 20.19 -41.32
C VAL A 106 -14.71 19.77 -42.71
N SER A 107 -13.68 18.92 -42.78
CA SER A 107 -13.17 18.40 -44.05
C SER A 107 -14.22 17.56 -44.77
N ILE A 108 -14.93 16.67 -44.04
CA ILE A 108 -16.00 15.84 -44.59
C ILE A 108 -17.18 16.70 -45.05
N SER A 109 -17.61 17.70 -44.26
CA SER A 109 -18.72 18.58 -44.64
C SER A 109 -18.42 19.43 -45.87
N ASN A 110 -17.16 19.81 -46.08
CA ASN A 110 -16.74 20.56 -47.28
C ASN A 110 -16.52 19.67 -48.51
N SER A 111 -16.32 18.36 -48.31
CA SER A 111 -16.09 17.39 -49.39
C SER A 111 -17.39 16.85 -50.00
N PHE A 112 -18.52 16.96 -49.29
CA PHE A 112 -19.86 16.64 -49.79
C PHE A 112 -20.68 17.94 -49.89
N PRO A 113 -20.60 18.70 -51.00
CA PRO A 113 -21.58 19.74 -51.24
C PRO A 113 -22.95 19.09 -51.33
N ALA A 114 -23.88 19.51 -50.48
CA ALA A 114 -25.28 19.12 -50.57
C ALA A 114 -25.79 19.48 -51.97
N TYR A 115 -26.11 18.44 -52.76
CA TYR A 115 -26.85 18.55 -54.01
C TYR A 115 -28.31 18.94 -53.74
#